data_AF-A0A3P3U5N9-F1
#
_entry.id   AF-A0A3P3U5N9-F1
#
_cell.length_a   1.000
_cell.length_b   1.000
_cell.length_c   1.000
_cell.angle_alpha   90.00
_cell.angle_beta   90.00
_cell.angle_gamma   90.00
#
_symmetry.space_group_name_H-M   'P 1'
#
loop_
_entity.id
_entity.type
_entity.pdbx_description
1 polymer ?
#
loop_
_entity_poly.entity_id
_entity_poly.type
_entity_poly.pdbx_seq_one_letter_code
_entity_poly.pdbx_strand_id
1 'polypeptide(L)'
;MGEAILQFKEEVVKPTRVQAMKLIDEHCKKYKDELVNDFISHFRQFCVQITNVQKTGAKGKVAHFTYSLLRTQIQQGKGLFLAEATDSSWLLDRTPIRSTYDANWAIKPLFQMEEIWAQELKQQSLTYAGKVTLADFEKLRLQEAGVIHSFVAALIRGALFAAVETQEYAEIDKEDIVEVRVGEYMDWSEAVFKEDRSMKGSIDQ
;
A
#
# COMPACT_ATOMS: atom_id res chain seq x y z
N MET A 1 -7.22 16.30 -24.06
CA MET A 1 -7.31 16.82 -22.67
C MET A 1 -7.52 18.33 -22.80
N GLY A 2 -8.61 18.89 -22.29
CA GLY A 2 -8.95 20.30 -22.48
C GLY A 2 -8.05 21.25 -21.68
N GLU A 3 -7.98 22.53 -22.07
CA GLU A 3 -7.16 23.55 -21.41
C GLU A 3 -7.52 23.73 -19.92
N ALA A 4 -8.81 23.68 -19.59
CA ALA A 4 -9.30 23.84 -18.22
C ALA A 4 -8.81 22.75 -17.25
N ILE A 5 -8.71 21.49 -17.68
CA ILE A 5 -8.20 20.40 -16.82
C ILE A 5 -6.68 20.46 -16.66
N LEU A 6 -5.95 21.01 -17.65
CA LEU A 6 -4.52 21.27 -17.50
C LEU A 6 -4.28 22.40 -16.50
N GLN A 7 -5.04 23.49 -16.62
CA GLN A 7 -4.96 24.60 -15.68
C GLN A 7 -5.34 24.16 -14.25
N PHE A 8 -6.43 23.39 -14.09
CA PHE A 8 -6.81 22.84 -12.78
C PHE A 8 -5.72 21.95 -12.16
N LYS A 9 -5.02 21.17 -12.99
CA LYS A 9 -3.88 20.37 -12.54
C LYS A 9 -2.74 21.22 -11.99
N GLU A 10 -2.38 22.28 -12.71
CA GLU A 10 -1.26 23.16 -12.34
C GLU A 10 -1.58 24.02 -11.12
N GLU A 11 -2.78 24.61 -11.09
CA GLU A 11 -3.14 25.62 -10.09
C GLU A 11 -3.74 25.03 -8.81
N VAL A 12 -4.38 23.86 -8.90
CA VAL A 12 -5.12 23.28 -7.76
C VAL A 12 -4.50 21.94 -7.33
N VAL A 13 -4.38 20.97 -8.25
CA VAL A 13 -3.92 19.61 -7.92
C VAL A 13 -2.48 19.59 -7.44
N LYS A 14 -1.55 20.25 -8.16
CA LYS A 14 -0.13 20.24 -7.77
C LYS A 14 0.14 20.92 -6.42
N PRO A 15 -0.38 22.13 -6.12
CA PRO A 15 -0.15 22.75 -4.81
C PRO A 15 -0.74 21.93 -3.66
N THR A 16 -1.95 21.40 -3.83
CA THR A 16 -2.58 20.56 -2.80
C THR A 16 -1.84 19.24 -2.60
N ARG A 17 -1.28 18.64 -3.66
CA ARG A 17 -0.39 17.46 -3.55
C ARG A 17 0.82 17.76 -2.69
N VAL A 18 1.51 18.88 -2.94
CA VAL A 18 2.70 19.26 -2.15
C VAL A 18 2.35 19.40 -0.67
N GLN A 19 1.20 20.03 -0.38
CA GLN A 19 0.73 20.17 1.00
C GLN A 19 0.40 18.81 1.64
N ALA A 20 -0.28 17.91 0.93
CA ALA A 20 -0.57 16.58 1.44
C ALA A 20 0.69 15.76 1.69
N MET A 21 1.66 15.79 0.77
CA MET A 21 2.95 15.11 0.96
C MET A 21 3.67 15.62 2.21
N LYS A 22 3.63 16.93 2.46
CA LYS A 22 4.18 17.52 3.68
C LYS A 22 3.46 17.02 4.93
N LEU A 23 2.13 16.97 4.91
CA LEU A 23 1.34 16.44 6.04
C LEU A 23 1.64 14.97 6.33
N ILE A 24 1.78 14.15 5.29
CA ILE A 24 2.14 12.73 5.43
C ILE A 24 3.56 12.62 6.02
N ASP A 25 4.53 13.36 5.49
CA ASP A 25 5.90 13.34 5.98
C ASP A 25 6.02 13.78 7.45
N GLU A 26 5.34 14.87 7.83
CA GLU A 26 5.27 15.34 9.22
C GLU A 26 4.62 14.30 10.14
N HIS A 27 3.56 13.64 9.68
CA HIS A 27 2.90 12.57 10.42
C HIS A 27 3.83 11.36 10.61
N CYS A 28 4.48 10.90 9.54
CA CYS A 28 5.46 9.82 9.59
C CYS A 28 6.61 10.12 10.54
N LYS A 29 7.14 11.35 10.53
CA LYS A 29 8.22 11.76 11.44
C LYS A 29 7.77 11.78 12.89
N LYS A 30 6.56 12.28 13.15
CA LYS A 30 6.02 12.41 14.50
C LYS A 30 5.64 11.06 15.13
N TYR A 31 5.07 10.15 14.34
CA TYR A 31 4.50 8.88 14.80
C TYR A 31 5.28 7.67 14.29
N LYS A 32 6.56 7.86 13.93
CA LYS A 32 7.38 6.83 13.27
C LYS A 32 7.33 5.48 13.98
N ASP A 33 7.60 5.46 15.27
CA ASP A 33 7.71 4.21 16.04
C ASP A 33 6.34 3.54 16.18
N GLU A 34 5.27 4.31 16.37
CA GLU A 34 3.89 3.79 16.40
C GLU A 34 3.52 3.14 15.06
N LEU A 35 3.75 3.83 13.94
CA LEU A 35 3.45 3.31 12.61
C LEU A 35 4.25 2.05 12.27
N VAL A 36 5.53 2.01 12.64
CA VAL A 36 6.39 0.82 12.47
C VAL A 36 5.88 -0.34 13.33
N ASN A 37 5.57 -0.09 14.59
CA ASN A 37 5.07 -1.12 15.50
C ASN A 37 3.68 -1.64 15.07
N ASP A 38 2.81 -0.76 14.57
CA ASP A 38 1.50 -1.14 14.03
C ASP A 38 1.66 -2.09 12.84
N PHE A 39 2.57 -1.78 11.91
CA PHE A 39 2.87 -2.69 10.81
C PHE A 39 3.44 -4.03 11.29
N ILE A 40 4.44 -4.02 12.19
CA ILE A 40 5.05 -5.24 12.74
C ILE A 40 3.99 -6.10 13.44
N SER A 41 3.10 -5.47 14.21
CA SER A 41 1.99 -6.14 14.89
C SER A 41 1.04 -6.82 13.89
N HIS A 42 0.62 -6.09 12.84
CA HIS A 42 -0.15 -6.67 11.75
C HIS A 42 0.59 -7.83 11.08
N PHE A 43 1.87 -7.66 10.74
CA PHE A 43 2.66 -8.70 10.07
C PHE A 43 2.78 -9.96 10.91
N ARG A 44 3.03 -9.84 12.22
CA ARG A 44 3.08 -10.98 13.15
C ARG A 44 1.76 -11.73 13.21
N GLN A 45 0.65 -11.00 13.35
CA GLN A 45 -0.68 -11.62 13.34
C GLN A 45 -0.97 -12.34 12.02
N PHE A 46 -0.55 -11.75 10.91
CA PHE A 46 -0.69 -12.38 9.59
C PHE A 46 0.18 -13.65 9.47
N CYS A 47 1.40 -13.63 10.02
CA CYS A 47 2.26 -14.81 10.09
C CYS A 47 1.61 -15.94 10.91
N VAL A 48 1.03 -15.63 12.08
CA VAL A 48 0.29 -16.62 12.90
C VAL A 48 -0.88 -17.23 12.11
N GLN A 49 -1.64 -16.40 11.38
CA GLN A 49 -2.73 -16.88 10.53
C GLN A 49 -2.21 -17.86 9.47
N ILE A 50 -1.11 -17.51 8.79
CA ILE A 50 -0.48 -18.36 7.77
C ILE A 50 -0.06 -19.70 8.37
N THR A 51 0.69 -19.68 9.46
CA THR A 51 1.17 -20.88 10.14
C THR A 51 0.01 -21.78 10.57
N ASN A 52 -1.10 -21.22 11.05
CA ASN A 52 -2.28 -21.99 11.42
C ASN A 52 -2.94 -22.70 10.23
N VAL A 53 -3.00 -22.05 9.05
CA VAL A 53 -3.52 -22.66 7.82
C VAL A 53 -2.55 -23.70 7.25
N GLN A 54 -1.24 -23.50 7.40
CA GLN A 54 -0.23 -24.49 7.02
C GLN A 54 -0.32 -25.75 7.91
N LYS A 55 -0.54 -25.58 9.22
CA LYS A 55 -0.72 -26.70 10.17
C LYS A 55 -1.91 -27.59 9.85
N THR A 56 -2.95 -27.06 9.20
CA THR A 56 -4.11 -27.86 8.75
C THR A 56 -3.90 -28.48 7.36
N GLY A 57 -2.77 -28.20 6.70
CA GLY A 57 -2.47 -28.67 5.34
C GLY A 57 -3.20 -27.90 4.23
N ALA A 58 -3.94 -26.84 4.57
CA ALA A 58 -4.72 -26.06 3.62
C ALA A 58 -3.88 -25.04 2.83
N LYS A 59 -2.61 -24.85 3.21
CA LYS A 59 -1.63 -24.03 2.49
C LYS A 59 -0.27 -24.72 2.52
N GLY A 60 0.42 -24.76 1.38
CA GLY A 60 1.80 -25.19 1.28
C GLY A 60 2.78 -24.07 1.64
N LYS A 61 3.96 -24.09 1.02
CA LYS A 61 4.98 -23.07 1.22
C LYS A 61 4.55 -21.70 0.72
N VAL A 62 5.01 -20.65 1.40
CA VAL A 62 4.80 -19.25 1.00
C VAL A 62 6.04 -18.69 0.33
N ALA A 63 5.86 -18.03 -0.81
CA ALA A 63 6.91 -17.35 -1.56
C ALA A 63 6.70 -15.83 -1.62
N HIS A 64 5.47 -15.35 -1.53
CA HIS A 64 5.20 -13.92 -1.65
C HIS A 64 4.25 -13.42 -0.58
N PHE A 65 4.58 -12.27 0.00
CA PHE A 65 3.67 -11.43 0.77
C PHE A 65 3.41 -10.17 -0.04
N THR A 66 2.15 -9.91 -0.41
CA THR A 66 1.79 -8.72 -1.20
C THR A 66 0.88 -7.81 -0.39
N TYR A 67 1.22 -6.53 -0.30
CA TYR A 67 0.38 -5.48 0.25
C TYR A 67 -0.12 -4.59 -0.87
N SER A 68 -1.38 -4.75 -1.24
CA SER A 68 -1.99 -4.07 -2.38
C SER A 68 -3.04 -3.06 -1.94
N LEU A 69 -2.86 -1.79 -2.31
CA LEU A 69 -3.85 -0.74 -2.10
C LEU A 69 -5.16 -1.09 -2.81
N LEU A 70 -6.25 -1.09 -2.06
CA LEU A 70 -7.59 -1.29 -2.62
C LEU A 70 -8.17 0.05 -3.06
N ARG A 71 -8.02 0.40 -4.35
CA ARG A 71 -8.59 1.63 -4.94
C ARG A 71 -10.10 1.79 -4.67
N THR A 72 -10.83 0.67 -4.61
CA THR A 72 -12.27 0.65 -4.29
C THR A 72 -12.58 1.11 -2.86
N GLN A 73 -11.67 0.91 -1.91
CA GLN A 73 -11.83 1.34 -0.52
C GLN A 73 -11.59 2.84 -0.35
N ILE A 74 -10.75 3.43 -1.21
CA ILE A 74 -10.53 4.88 -1.24
C ILE A 74 -11.86 5.60 -1.49
N GLN A 75 -12.69 5.07 -2.39
CA GLN A 75 -14.04 5.60 -2.65
C GLN A 75 -14.92 5.67 -1.41
N GLN A 76 -14.68 4.79 -0.43
CA GLN A 76 -15.41 4.75 0.85
C GLN A 76 -14.72 5.54 1.96
N GLY A 77 -13.70 6.34 1.64
CA GLY A 77 -12.97 7.12 2.64
C GLY A 77 -11.97 6.27 3.45
N LYS A 78 -11.53 5.12 2.91
CA LYS A 78 -10.64 4.19 3.62
C LYS A 78 -9.36 3.88 2.85
N GLY A 79 -8.23 4.00 3.54
CA GLY A 79 -6.92 3.56 3.08
C GLY A 79 -6.60 2.15 3.54
N LEU A 80 -7.18 1.14 2.88
CA LEU A 80 -6.96 -0.26 3.21
C LEU A 80 -6.08 -0.94 2.17
N PHE A 81 -5.12 -1.72 2.65
CA PHE A 81 -4.29 -2.61 1.86
C PHE A 81 -4.74 -4.04 2.07
N LEU A 82 -4.96 -4.76 0.97
CA LEU A 82 -5.11 -6.21 1.00
C LEU A 82 -3.72 -6.84 1.17
N ALA A 83 -3.53 -7.57 2.26
CA ALA A 83 -2.35 -8.38 2.48
C ALA A 83 -2.62 -9.81 2.01
N GLU A 84 -1.81 -10.32 1.08
CA GLU A 84 -1.94 -11.69 0.56
C GLU A 84 -0.63 -12.47 0.75
N ALA A 85 -0.74 -13.71 1.22
CA ALA A 85 0.35 -14.67 1.26
C ALA A 85 0.11 -15.78 0.24
N THR A 86 1.01 -15.88 -0.73
CA THR A 86 0.89 -16.77 -1.88
C THR A 86 2.10 -17.68 -2.03
N ASP A 87 1.91 -18.82 -2.68
CA ASP A 87 2.99 -19.69 -3.10
C ASP A 87 3.78 -19.08 -4.27
N SER A 88 4.65 -19.88 -4.89
CA SER A 88 5.49 -19.46 -6.02
C SER A 88 4.71 -19.10 -7.29
N SER A 89 3.43 -19.46 -7.39
CA SER A 89 2.55 -19.08 -8.50
C SER A 89 2.00 -17.65 -8.38
N TRP A 90 2.23 -16.98 -7.24
CA TRP A 90 1.91 -15.58 -6.97
C TRP A 90 0.45 -15.23 -7.32
N LEU A 91 0.22 -14.42 -8.36
CA LEU A 91 -1.11 -14.00 -8.82
C LEU A 91 -2.02 -15.18 -9.25
N LEU A 92 -1.42 -16.33 -9.58
CA LEU A 92 -2.14 -17.53 -10.02
C LEU A 92 -2.48 -18.49 -8.86
N ASP A 93 -2.07 -18.16 -7.64
CA ASP A 93 -2.39 -18.95 -6.46
C ASP A 93 -3.90 -18.94 -6.22
N ARG A 94 -4.48 -20.14 -6.16
CA ARG A 94 -5.93 -20.31 -6.01
C ARG A 94 -6.39 -20.23 -4.55
N THR A 95 -5.45 -20.28 -3.63
CA THR A 95 -5.66 -20.32 -2.18
C THR A 95 -4.79 -19.29 -1.45
N PRO A 96 -4.84 -18.00 -1.83
CA PRO A 96 -4.11 -16.96 -1.11
C PRO A 96 -4.68 -16.84 0.31
N ILE A 97 -3.79 -16.73 1.30
CA ILE A 97 -4.21 -16.36 2.66
C ILE A 97 -4.28 -14.84 2.69
N ARG A 98 -5.38 -14.30 3.22
CA ARG A 98 -5.69 -12.86 3.16
C ARG A 98 -5.81 -12.25 4.55
N SER A 99 -5.31 -11.03 4.68
CA SER A 99 -5.52 -10.11 5.79
C SER A 99 -5.75 -8.70 5.23
N THR A 100 -6.07 -7.73 6.10
CA THR A 100 -6.20 -6.32 5.73
C THR A 100 -5.34 -5.46 6.65
N TYR A 101 -4.52 -4.60 6.05
CA TYR A 101 -3.72 -3.60 6.76
C TYR A 101 -4.34 -2.22 6.62
N ASP A 102 -4.55 -1.53 7.75
CA ASP A 102 -5.06 -0.17 7.80
C ASP A 102 -3.90 0.83 7.65
N ALA A 103 -3.93 1.58 6.54
CA ALA A 103 -3.00 2.66 6.24
C ALA A 103 -3.76 4.00 6.07
N ASN A 104 -4.84 4.20 6.82
CA ASN A 104 -5.65 5.42 6.77
C ASN A 104 -4.83 6.68 7.04
N TRP A 105 -3.76 6.60 7.83
CA TRP A 105 -2.86 7.71 8.09
C TRP A 105 -2.25 8.28 6.79
N ALA A 106 -1.95 7.44 5.80
CA ALA A 106 -1.36 7.85 4.54
C ALA A 106 -2.41 8.44 3.59
N ILE A 107 -3.62 7.87 3.57
CA ILE A 107 -4.69 8.23 2.62
C ILE A 107 -5.53 9.40 3.11
N LYS A 108 -5.61 9.68 4.42
CA LYS A 108 -6.39 10.81 4.98
C LYS A 108 -6.08 12.16 4.31
N PRO A 109 -4.80 12.54 4.06
CA PRO A 109 -4.48 13.76 3.34
C PRO A 109 -5.04 13.82 1.90
N LEU A 110 -5.22 12.67 1.24
CA LEU A 110 -5.91 12.62 -0.07
C LEU A 110 -7.34 13.15 0.04
N PHE A 111 -8.08 12.71 1.06
CA PHE A 111 -9.46 13.14 1.26
C PHE A 111 -9.54 14.65 1.55
N GLN A 112 -8.57 15.19 2.29
CA GLN A 112 -8.47 16.63 2.50
C GLN A 112 -8.21 17.40 1.20
N MET A 113 -7.38 16.86 0.30
CA MET A 113 -7.18 17.43 -1.03
C MET A 113 -8.48 17.39 -1.86
N GLU A 114 -9.19 16.27 -1.85
CA GLU A 114 -10.46 16.10 -2.57
C GLU A 114 -11.50 17.16 -2.15
N GLU A 115 -11.57 17.47 -0.86
CA GLU A 115 -12.44 18.54 -0.34
C GLU A 115 -12.06 19.91 -0.90
N ILE A 116 -10.77 20.25 -0.94
CA ILE A 116 -10.27 21.51 -1.52
C ILE A 116 -10.61 21.58 -3.01
N TRP A 117 -10.40 20.49 -3.74
CA TRP A 117 -10.70 20.42 -5.18
C TRP A 117 -12.18 20.65 -5.45
N ALA A 118 -13.05 20.02 -4.66
CA ALA A 118 -14.50 20.19 -4.78
C ALA A 118 -14.92 21.65 -4.50
N GLN A 119 -14.27 22.30 -3.53
CA GLN A 119 -14.50 23.72 -3.24
C GLN A 119 -14.05 24.61 -4.39
N GLU A 120 -12.87 24.39 -4.96
CA GLU A 120 -12.35 25.18 -6.08
C GLU A 120 -13.19 25.03 -7.35
N LEU A 121 -13.63 23.81 -7.67
CA LEU A 121 -14.55 23.57 -8.79
C LEU A 121 -15.87 24.34 -8.64
N LYS A 122 -16.36 24.50 -7.40
CA LYS A 122 -17.56 25.26 -7.09
C LYS A 122 -17.32 26.77 -7.16
N GLN A 123 -16.22 27.26 -6.59
CA GLN A 123 -15.91 28.69 -6.52
C GLN A 123 -15.53 29.27 -7.89
N GLN A 124 -14.73 28.54 -8.67
CA GLN A 124 -14.28 28.95 -9.99
C GLN A 124 -15.10 28.32 -11.12
N SER A 125 -16.42 28.29 -10.93
CA SER A 125 -17.34 27.60 -11.84
C SER A 125 -17.28 28.15 -13.28
N LEU A 126 -17.02 29.44 -13.48
CA LEU A 126 -16.84 30.01 -14.83
C LEU A 126 -15.56 29.49 -15.54
N THR A 127 -14.52 29.22 -14.76
CA THR A 127 -13.24 28.70 -15.25
C THR A 127 -13.33 27.19 -15.51
N TYR A 128 -13.87 26.43 -14.55
CA TYR A 128 -13.79 24.97 -14.51
C TYR A 128 -15.12 24.22 -14.63
N ALA A 129 -16.26 24.78 -14.22
CA ALA A 129 -17.52 24.03 -14.18
C ALA A 129 -18.02 23.67 -15.58
N GLY A 130 -18.42 22.41 -15.73
CA GLY A 130 -18.79 21.82 -17.03
C GLY A 130 -17.60 21.49 -17.94
N LYS A 131 -16.37 21.93 -17.61
CA LYS A 131 -15.14 21.65 -18.37
C LYS A 131 -14.22 20.63 -17.69
N VAL A 132 -14.26 20.55 -16.37
CA VAL A 132 -13.71 19.44 -15.58
C VAL A 132 -14.86 18.52 -15.21
N THR A 133 -14.83 17.29 -15.71
CA THR A 133 -15.91 16.32 -15.50
C THR A 133 -15.69 15.50 -14.24
N LEU A 134 -16.73 14.77 -13.79
CA LEU A 134 -16.58 13.77 -12.72
C LEU A 134 -15.55 12.69 -13.09
N ALA A 135 -15.51 12.27 -14.35
CA ALA A 135 -14.52 11.30 -14.82
C ALA A 135 -13.08 11.85 -14.76
N ASP A 136 -12.89 13.14 -15.02
CA ASP A 136 -11.58 13.79 -14.83
C ASP A 136 -11.19 13.83 -13.35
N PHE A 137 -12.14 14.14 -12.47
CA PHE A 137 -11.94 14.14 -11.02
C PHE A 137 -11.54 12.76 -10.50
N GLU A 138 -12.27 11.72 -10.89
CA GLU A 138 -11.95 10.34 -10.51
C GLU A 138 -10.58 9.90 -11.04
N LYS A 139 -10.23 10.30 -12.26
CA LYS A 139 -8.91 10.01 -12.83
C LYS A 139 -7.79 10.70 -12.05
N LEU A 140 -7.97 11.98 -11.68
CA LEU A 140 -7.02 12.70 -10.85
C LEU A 140 -6.84 12.02 -9.49
N ARG A 141 -7.96 11.70 -8.84
CA ARG A 141 -7.99 11.01 -7.55
C ARG A 141 -7.16 9.72 -7.56
N LEU A 142 -7.35 8.87 -8.58
CA LEU A 142 -6.60 7.63 -8.70
C LEU A 142 -5.10 7.88 -8.96
N GLN A 143 -4.75 8.92 -9.70
CA GLN A 143 -3.35 9.31 -9.93
C GLN A 143 -2.67 9.75 -8.62
N GLU A 144 -3.37 10.51 -7.77
CA GLU A 144 -2.81 10.96 -6.48
C GLU A 144 -2.69 9.82 -5.47
N ALA A 145 -3.63 8.88 -5.45
CA ALA A 145 -3.54 7.68 -4.61
C ALA A 145 -2.24 6.89 -4.88
N GLY A 146 -1.84 6.80 -6.14
CA GLY A 146 -0.57 6.19 -6.55
C GLY A 146 0.66 6.95 -6.03
N VAL A 147 0.62 8.27 -5.87
CA VAL A 147 1.74 9.04 -5.28
C VAL A 147 1.83 8.77 -3.77
N ILE A 148 0.68 8.68 -3.09
CA ILE A 148 0.63 8.48 -1.65
C ILE A 148 1.08 7.08 -1.23
N HIS A 149 0.89 6.08 -2.10
CA HIS A 149 1.32 4.71 -1.81
C HIS A 149 2.83 4.61 -1.50
N SER A 150 3.68 5.48 -2.07
CA SER A 150 5.12 5.40 -1.87
C SER A 150 5.54 5.59 -0.40
N PHE A 151 4.76 6.34 0.39
CA PHE A 151 4.99 6.50 1.83
C PHE A 151 4.73 5.20 2.58
N VAL A 152 3.68 4.46 2.21
CA VAL A 152 3.37 3.16 2.79
C VAL A 152 4.46 2.15 2.43
N ALA A 153 4.90 2.12 1.17
CA ALA A 153 5.99 1.25 0.74
C ALA A 153 7.30 1.53 1.49
N ALA A 154 7.64 2.81 1.69
CA ALA A 154 8.82 3.21 2.47
C ALA A 154 8.73 2.79 3.94
N LEU A 155 7.56 2.97 4.59
CA LEU A 155 7.32 2.53 5.96
C LEU A 155 7.49 1.01 6.08
N ILE A 156 6.81 0.24 5.22
CA ILE A 156 6.88 -1.22 5.20
C ILE A 156 8.32 -1.70 4.99
N ARG A 157 9.04 -1.12 4.01
CA ARG A 157 10.45 -1.44 3.74
C ARG A 157 11.32 -1.25 4.99
N GLY A 158 11.14 -0.14 5.71
CA GLY A 158 11.87 0.13 6.95
C GLY A 158 11.51 -0.81 8.10
N ALA A 159 10.22 -1.17 8.23
CA ALA A 159 9.73 -2.03 9.30
C ALA A 159 10.05 -3.52 9.08
N LEU A 160 10.19 -3.95 7.81
CA LEU A 160 10.44 -5.35 7.47
C LEU A 160 11.73 -5.90 8.08
N PHE A 161 12.78 -5.07 8.25
CA PHE A 161 14.02 -5.50 8.92
C PHE A 161 13.78 -6.05 10.33
N ALA A 162 12.84 -5.49 11.09
CA ALA A 162 12.48 -6.01 12.40
C ALA A 162 11.38 -7.09 12.31
N ALA A 163 10.46 -6.95 11.34
CA ALA A 163 9.33 -7.85 11.20
C ALA A 163 9.76 -9.29 10.82
N VAL A 164 10.79 -9.45 9.99
CA VAL A 164 11.29 -10.77 9.55
C VAL A 164 12.14 -11.49 10.60
N GLU A 165 12.58 -10.77 11.65
CA GLU A 165 13.30 -11.36 12.80
C GLU A 165 12.35 -11.92 13.87
N THR A 166 11.04 -11.80 13.65
CA THR A 166 10.03 -12.29 14.59
C THR A 166 9.91 -13.82 14.54
N GLN A 167 9.62 -14.43 15.70
CA GLN A 167 9.40 -15.87 15.77
C GLN A 167 8.23 -16.30 14.88
N GLU A 168 7.17 -15.50 14.81
CA GLU A 168 5.99 -15.81 14.00
C GLU A 168 6.34 -15.92 12.51
N TYR A 169 7.22 -15.04 12.00
CA TYR A 169 7.71 -15.15 10.63
C TYR A 169 8.60 -16.38 10.45
N ALA A 170 9.48 -16.68 11.41
CA ALA A 170 10.37 -17.84 11.36
C ALA A 170 9.60 -19.17 11.26
N GLU A 171 8.45 -19.29 11.95
CA GLU A 171 7.60 -20.49 11.98
C GLU A 171 6.89 -20.82 10.66
N ILE A 172 6.76 -19.85 9.73
CA ILE A 172 6.12 -20.10 8.44
C ILE A 172 6.96 -21.08 7.61
N ASP A 173 6.31 -22.08 7.01
CA ASP A 173 6.94 -22.87 5.95
C ASP A 173 7.02 -22.04 4.66
N LYS A 174 8.23 -21.70 4.24
CA LYS A 174 8.49 -20.74 3.16
C LYS A 174 9.26 -21.41 2.04
N GLU A 175 9.08 -20.92 0.82
CA GLU A 175 9.95 -21.28 -0.30
C GLU A 175 11.38 -20.75 -0.08
N ASP A 176 12.31 -21.22 -0.91
CA ASP A 176 13.71 -20.79 -0.83
C ASP A 176 13.88 -19.30 -1.12
N ILE A 177 13.03 -18.76 -1.99
CA ILE A 177 12.98 -17.34 -2.29
C ILE A 177 11.66 -16.79 -1.77
N VAL A 178 11.77 -15.76 -0.93
CA VAL A 178 10.62 -15.04 -0.39
C VAL A 178 10.71 -13.57 -0.76
N GLU A 179 9.62 -13.01 -1.28
CA GLU A 179 9.52 -11.58 -1.56
C GLU A 179 8.37 -10.95 -0.78
N VAL A 180 8.61 -9.74 -0.26
CA VAL A 180 7.53 -8.85 0.19
C VAL A 180 7.38 -7.74 -0.83
N ARG A 181 6.15 -7.56 -1.31
CA ARG A 181 5.78 -6.61 -2.37
C ARG A 181 4.75 -5.62 -1.88
N VAL A 182 4.87 -4.37 -2.30
CA VAL A 182 3.91 -3.31 -2.00
C VAL A 182 3.52 -2.63 -3.30
N GLY A 183 2.23 -2.34 -3.47
CA GLY A 183 1.74 -1.67 -4.66
C GLY A 183 0.24 -1.57 -4.69
N GLU A 184 -0.32 -1.71 -5.89
CA GLU A 184 -1.74 -1.59 -6.16
C GLU A 184 -2.34 -2.96 -6.51
N TYR A 185 -3.62 -3.15 -6.19
CA TYR A 185 -4.29 -4.43 -6.44
C TYR A 185 -4.43 -4.69 -7.95
N MET A 186 -3.92 -5.84 -8.42
CA MET A 186 -3.93 -6.26 -9.84
C MET A 186 -3.25 -5.27 -10.80
N ASP A 187 -2.33 -4.47 -10.31
CA ASP A 187 -1.61 -3.45 -11.08
C ASP A 187 -0.12 -3.49 -10.65
N TRP A 188 0.59 -2.38 -10.75
CA TRP A 188 2.01 -2.30 -10.41
C TRP A 188 2.30 -2.60 -8.93
N SER A 189 3.41 -3.30 -8.67
CA SER A 189 4.00 -3.49 -7.34
C SER A 189 5.52 -3.51 -7.38
N GLU A 190 6.15 -3.01 -6.33
CA GLU A 190 7.59 -3.12 -6.11
C GLU A 190 7.93 -4.16 -5.04
N ALA A 191 9.04 -4.87 -5.22
CA ALA A 191 9.64 -5.67 -4.17
C ALA A 191 10.34 -4.73 -3.17
N VAL A 192 9.87 -4.74 -1.92
CA VAL A 192 10.43 -3.96 -0.82
C VAL A 192 11.40 -4.77 0.03
N PHE A 193 11.33 -6.11 -0.06
CA PHE A 193 12.22 -7.03 0.61
C PHE A 193 12.32 -8.34 -0.18
N LYS A 194 13.50 -8.97 -0.11
CA LYS A 194 13.76 -10.28 -0.68
C LYS A 194 14.69 -11.05 0.25
N GLU A 195 14.28 -12.27 0.57
CA GLU A 195 15.09 -13.25 1.30
C GLU A 195 15.41 -14.41 0.36
N ASP A 196 16.68 -14.78 0.29
CA ASP A 196 17.15 -16.00 -0.39
C ASP A 196 17.73 -16.95 0.66
N ARG A 197 17.05 -18.08 0.84
CA ARG A 197 17.38 -19.12 1.83
C ARG A 197 18.26 -20.22 1.23
N SER A 198 18.41 -20.27 -0.10
CA SER A 198 19.20 -21.30 -0.80
C SER A 198 20.69 -21.20 -0.48
N MET A 199 21.19 -19.99 -0.21
CA MET A 199 22.61 -19.72 0.07
C MET A 199 23.04 -20.01 1.51
N LYS A 200 22.11 -20.25 2.45
CA LYS A 200 22.44 -20.60 3.84
C LYS A 200 22.87 -22.08 4.01
N GLY A 201 22.76 -22.91 2.96
CA GLY A 201 23.10 -24.34 3.00
C GLY A 201 24.49 -24.72 2.46
N SER A 202 25.33 -23.76 2.03
CA SER A 202 26.58 -24.07 1.31
C SER A 202 27.88 -23.80 2.08
N ILE A 203 27.83 -23.56 3.40
CA ILE A 203 29.04 -23.27 4.21
C ILE A 203 29.42 -24.42 5.17
N ASP A 204 28.59 -25.45 5.35
CA ASP A 204 28.93 -26.61 6.18
C ASP A 204 28.97 -27.92 5.36
N GLN A 205 30.01 -28.10 4.54
CA GLN A 205 30.55 -29.41 4.15
C GLN A 205 32.07 -29.37 4.03
#